data_AF-A0A7C4IR55-F1
#
_entry.id   AF-A0A7C4IR55-F1
#
_cell.length_a   1.000
_cell.length_b   1.000
_cell.length_c   1.000
_cell.angle_alpha   90.00
_cell.angle_beta   90.00
_cell.angle_gamma   90.00
#
_symmetry.space_group_name_H-M   'P 1'
#
loop_
_entity.id
_entity.type
_entity.pdbx_description
1 polymer ?
#
loop_
_entity_poly.entity_id
_entity_poly.type
_entity_poly.pdbx_seq_one_letter_code
_entity_poly.pdbx_strand_id
1 'polypeptide(L)'
;MSLVAFASHRSMASVGFGHGCFFAHMELPTMTARLLLRLAVALTLVVLAAPRVSEAAEAAKSLPRLKVAENKRFLADESGRPFFWLADTAWQLLHDLGADEQQRYFADRRQKGFNVVQTVILVELRGDRPNAFGHQPIEPRRPDRPIVRPGADDDYWDD
;
A
#
# COMPACT_ATOMS: atom_id res chain seq x y z
N MET A 1 52.83 20.75 14.08
CA MET A 1 53.98 21.48 14.64
C MET A 1 54.23 22.69 13.78
N SER A 2 54.22 23.85 14.44
CA SER A 2 54.30 25.20 13.90
C SER A 2 55.51 25.44 13.00
N LEU A 3 55.36 26.33 12.02
CA LEU A 3 56.35 27.37 11.81
C LEU A 3 55.64 28.66 11.43
N VAL A 4 55.71 29.63 12.33
CA VAL A 4 55.40 31.04 12.10
C VAL A 4 56.72 31.70 11.74
N ALA A 5 56.74 32.52 10.68
CA ALA A 5 57.82 33.48 10.43
C ALA A 5 57.20 34.85 10.14
N PHE A 6 57.68 35.84 10.89
CA PHE A 6 57.24 37.23 10.97
C PHE A 6 58.32 38.13 10.33
N ALA A 7 57.97 39.40 10.11
CA ALA A 7 58.75 40.53 9.58
C ALA A 7 58.63 40.72 8.05
N SER A 8 58.47 41.92 7.48
CA SER A 8 58.92 43.25 7.93
C SER A 8 58.14 44.38 7.23
N HIS A 9 58.06 45.54 7.88
CA HIS A 9 57.46 46.79 7.42
C HIS A 9 58.06 47.36 6.11
N ARG A 10 57.23 47.92 5.22
CA ARG A 10 57.17 49.36 4.89
C ARG A 10 56.19 49.69 3.73
N SER A 11 55.24 50.56 4.04
CA SER A 11 54.79 51.79 3.32
C SER A 11 54.66 51.86 1.79
N MET A 12 53.41 52.19 1.38
CA MET A 12 52.96 53.21 0.39
C MET A 12 53.10 53.01 -1.14
N ALA A 13 51.91 52.89 -1.75
CA ALA A 13 51.31 53.78 -2.78
C ALA A 13 51.44 53.53 -4.30
N SER A 14 50.32 53.88 -4.97
CA SER A 14 50.01 54.08 -6.41
C SER A 14 49.61 52.82 -7.21
N VAL A 15 48.32 52.58 -7.48
CA VAL A 15 47.42 53.10 -8.56
C VAL A 15 47.78 52.60 -9.98
N GLY A 16 46.85 51.83 -10.59
CA GLY A 16 46.53 51.94 -12.02
C GLY A 16 46.48 50.66 -12.87
N PHE A 17 45.26 50.21 -13.20
CA PHE A 17 44.73 49.73 -14.52
C PHE A 17 45.64 48.92 -15.47
N GLY A 18 45.25 47.82 -16.10
CA GLY A 18 43.98 47.12 -16.29
C GLY A 18 44.20 45.90 -17.21
N HIS A 19 43.48 44.80 -17.00
CA HIS A 19 43.51 43.58 -17.84
C HIS A 19 42.25 43.50 -18.70
N GLY A 20 42.41 43.32 -20.00
CA GLY A 20 41.35 42.87 -20.90
C GLY A 20 41.50 41.37 -21.16
N CYS A 21 40.54 40.56 -20.69
CA CYS A 21 40.29 39.22 -21.19
C CYS A 21 38.80 39.09 -21.52
N PHE A 22 38.55 38.72 -22.78
CA PHE A 22 37.26 38.52 -23.42
C PHE A 22 36.48 37.40 -22.71
N PHE A 23 35.40 37.75 -22.00
CA PHE A 23 34.37 36.81 -21.54
C PHE A 23 33.17 36.93 -22.50
N ALA A 24 32.86 35.86 -23.23
CA ALA A 24 31.63 35.75 -24.01
C ALA A 24 30.43 35.68 -23.05
N HIS A 25 29.88 36.85 -22.71
CA HIS A 25 28.65 36.98 -21.94
C HIS A 25 27.46 36.60 -22.84
N MET A 26 27.04 35.34 -22.79
CA MET A 26 25.73 34.94 -23.32
C MET A 26 24.66 35.36 -22.31
N GLU A 27 24.31 36.65 -22.31
CA GLU A 27 23.25 37.20 -21.47
C GLU A 27 21.89 36.73 -21.99
N LEU A 28 21.33 35.69 -21.35
CA LEU A 28 19.91 35.38 -21.49
C LEU A 28 19.11 36.60 -21.02
N PRO A 29 18.28 37.23 -21.87
CA PRO A 29 17.57 38.44 -21.50
C PRO A 29 16.71 38.19 -20.26
N THR A 30 16.77 39.07 -19.27
CA THR A 30 16.07 38.92 -17.97
C THR A 30 14.59 38.57 -18.07
N MET A 31 13.94 38.85 -19.21
CA MET A 31 12.57 38.42 -19.52
C MET A 31 12.42 36.90 -19.70
N THR A 32 13.39 36.20 -20.31
CA THR A 32 13.35 34.73 -20.45
C THR A 32 13.58 34.05 -19.12
N ALA A 33 14.52 34.52 -18.29
CA ALA A 33 14.73 33.96 -16.95
C ALA A 33 13.49 34.12 -16.03
N ARG A 34 12.82 35.28 -16.07
CA ARG A 34 11.58 35.52 -15.31
C ARG A 34 10.40 34.70 -15.84
N LEU A 35 10.32 34.49 -17.14
CA LEU A 35 9.29 33.65 -17.75
C LEU A 35 9.51 32.18 -17.42
N LEU A 36 10.76 31.70 -17.51
CA LEU A 36 11.13 30.33 -17.15
C LEU A 36 10.90 30.06 -15.65
N LEU A 37 11.22 31.02 -14.78
CA LEU A 37 10.93 30.90 -13.34
C LEU A 37 9.42 30.88 -13.05
N ARG A 38 8.64 31.73 -13.73
CA ARG A 38 7.16 31.72 -13.60
C ARG A 38 6.55 30.43 -14.11
N LEU A 39 7.04 29.91 -15.24
CA LEU A 39 6.61 28.62 -15.79
C LEU A 39 7.00 27.47 -14.87
N ALA A 40 8.21 27.48 -14.30
CA ALA A 40 8.66 26.47 -13.35
C ALA A 40 7.82 26.50 -12.06
N VAL A 41 7.55 27.69 -11.51
CA VAL A 41 6.70 27.85 -10.32
C VAL A 41 5.25 27.46 -10.62
N ALA A 42 4.70 27.87 -11.76
CA ALA A 42 3.35 27.47 -12.17
C ALA A 42 3.25 25.96 -12.37
N LEU A 43 4.25 25.33 -13.00
CA LEU A 43 4.31 23.88 -13.17
C LEU A 43 4.42 23.15 -11.83
N THR A 44 5.22 23.67 -10.89
CA THR A 44 5.35 23.11 -9.53
C THR A 44 4.05 23.24 -8.73
N LEU A 45 3.36 24.39 -8.85
CA LEU A 45 2.05 24.60 -8.21
C LEU A 45 0.96 23.71 -8.81
N VAL A 46 0.99 23.46 -10.12
CA VAL A 46 0.06 22.53 -10.80
C VAL A 46 0.30 21.09 -10.33
N VAL A 47 1.55 20.67 -10.14
CA VAL A 47 1.89 19.33 -9.64
C VAL A 47 1.48 19.15 -8.17
N LEU A 48 1.60 20.19 -7.34
CA LEU A 48 1.19 20.16 -5.93
C LEU A 48 -0.34 20.23 -5.74
N ALA A 49 -1.05 20.90 -6.64
CA ALA A 49 -2.51 21.06 -6.59
C ALA A 49 -3.26 19.97 -7.37
N ALA A 50 -2.58 19.14 -8.16
CA ALA A 50 -3.20 18.02 -8.83
C ALA A 50 -3.78 17.05 -7.76
N PRO A 51 -5.04 16.63 -7.89
CA PRO A 51 -5.57 15.59 -7.03
C PRO A 51 -4.66 14.37 -7.16
N ARG A 52 -4.10 13.90 -6.04
CA ARG A 52 -3.47 12.59 -6.02
C ARG A 52 -4.59 11.60 -6.30
N VAL A 53 -4.57 11.02 -7.49
CA VAL A 53 -5.40 9.87 -7.79
C VAL A 53 -5.00 8.84 -6.75
N SER A 54 -5.87 8.64 -5.75
CA SER A 54 -5.72 7.54 -4.82
C SER A 54 -5.80 6.29 -5.67
N GLU A 55 -4.70 5.53 -5.77
CA GLU A 55 -4.69 4.15 -6.28
C GLU A 55 -5.54 3.28 -5.35
N ALA A 56 -6.85 3.53 -5.29
CA ALA A 56 -7.84 2.70 -4.61
C ALA A 56 -8.31 1.56 -5.52
N ALA A 57 -7.54 1.26 -6.56
CA ALA A 57 -7.75 0.15 -7.47
C ALA A 57 -6.40 -0.55 -7.71
N GLU A 58 -5.68 -0.87 -6.64
CA GLU A 58 -4.69 -1.93 -6.76
C GLU A 58 -5.47 -3.24 -6.89
N ALA A 59 -5.56 -3.73 -8.13
CA ALA A 59 -6.03 -5.07 -8.46
C ALA A 59 -5.47 -6.06 -7.44
N ALA A 60 -6.31 -7.00 -6.97
CA ALA A 60 -6.06 -7.96 -5.92
C ALA A 60 -4.60 -8.44 -5.88
N LYS A 61 -3.74 -7.70 -5.17
CA LYS A 61 -2.35 -8.06 -5.00
C LYS A 61 -2.38 -9.32 -4.17
N SER A 62 -1.82 -10.41 -4.69
CA SER A 62 -1.75 -11.67 -3.96
C SER A 62 -1.20 -11.41 -2.57
N LEU A 63 -1.95 -11.77 -1.53
CA LEU A 63 -1.49 -11.59 -0.16
C LEU A 63 -0.17 -12.35 0.02
N PRO A 64 0.82 -11.77 0.72
CA PRO A 64 2.06 -12.47 1.01
C PRO A 64 1.79 -13.81 1.69
N ARG A 65 2.46 -14.88 1.23
CA ARG A 65 2.28 -16.21 1.83
C ARG A 65 2.81 -16.21 3.26
N LEU A 66 2.06 -16.81 4.18
CA LEU A 66 2.54 -17.08 5.54
C LEU A 66 3.50 -18.26 5.55
N LYS A 67 4.55 -18.15 6.36
CA LYS A 67 5.52 -19.20 6.67
C LYS A 67 5.78 -19.26 8.17
N VAL A 68 6.25 -20.42 8.61
CA VAL A 68 6.82 -20.56 9.96
C VAL A 68 8.15 -19.80 9.99
N ALA A 69 8.33 -18.90 10.95
CA ALA A 69 9.57 -18.14 11.15
C ALA A 69 10.77 -19.07 11.40
N GLU A 70 11.99 -18.57 11.19
CA GLU A 70 13.22 -19.38 11.33
C GLU A 70 13.37 -20.00 12.72
N ASN A 71 13.01 -19.25 13.77
CA ASN A 71 13.02 -19.72 15.15
C ASN A 71 11.92 -20.74 15.50
N LYS A 72 11.05 -21.09 14.54
CA LYS A 72 9.96 -22.07 14.68
C LYS A 72 8.92 -21.77 15.76
N ARG A 73 8.81 -20.53 16.21
CA ARG A 73 7.87 -20.12 17.28
C ARG A 73 6.79 -19.15 16.83
N PHE A 74 6.97 -18.50 15.69
CA PHE A 74 6.06 -17.47 15.18
C PHE A 74 5.74 -17.69 13.70
N LEU A 75 4.75 -16.95 13.22
CA LEU A 75 4.45 -16.82 11.81
C LEU A 75 5.08 -15.52 11.27
N ALA A 76 5.48 -15.57 10.01
CA ALA A 76 5.96 -14.42 9.26
C ALA A 76 5.47 -14.52 7.82
N ASP A 77 5.49 -13.43 7.07
CA ASP A 77 5.31 -13.50 5.63
C ASP A 77 6.59 -13.94 4.90
N GLU A 78 6.51 -14.09 3.58
CA GLU A 78 7.65 -14.48 2.75
C GLU A 78 8.84 -13.52 2.84
N SER A 79 8.59 -12.22 3.06
CA SER A 79 9.62 -11.18 3.27
C SER A 79 10.24 -11.19 4.68
N GLY A 80 9.71 -12.00 5.61
CA GLY A 80 10.19 -12.11 6.99
C GLY A 80 9.52 -11.15 7.96
N ARG A 81 8.50 -10.40 7.55
CA ARG A 81 7.74 -9.54 8.47
C ARG A 81 6.92 -10.40 9.44
N PRO A 82 6.95 -10.16 10.76
CA PRO A 82 6.16 -10.92 11.71
C PRO A 82 4.66 -10.83 11.41
N PHE A 83 3.97 -11.97 11.51
CA PHE A 83 2.52 -12.05 11.41
C PHE A 83 1.95 -12.45 12.77
N PHE A 84 1.35 -11.49 13.47
CA PHE A 84 0.67 -11.76 14.74
C PHE A 84 -0.73 -12.31 14.46
N TRP A 85 -1.00 -13.56 14.84
CA TRP A 85 -2.28 -14.21 14.60
C TRP A 85 -3.31 -13.76 15.64
N LEU A 86 -4.18 -12.82 15.29
CA LEU A 86 -5.31 -12.39 16.12
C LEU A 86 -6.62 -12.79 15.45
N ALA A 87 -7.19 -13.89 15.93
CA ALA A 87 -8.34 -14.54 15.32
C ALA A 87 -9.65 -14.32 16.08
N ASP A 88 -10.73 -14.14 15.32
CA ASP A 88 -12.10 -14.36 15.81
C ASP A 88 -12.63 -15.72 15.31
N THR A 89 -13.66 -16.23 15.98
CA THR A 89 -14.31 -17.51 15.65
C THR A 89 -15.77 -17.29 15.26
N ALA A 90 -16.05 -17.31 13.96
CA ALA A 90 -17.40 -17.22 13.40
C ALA A 90 -17.75 -18.52 12.67
N TRP A 91 -18.13 -19.53 13.44
CA TRP A 91 -18.38 -20.90 12.97
C TRP A 91 -19.27 -20.94 11.72
N GLN A 92 -20.49 -20.42 11.79
CA GLN A 92 -21.48 -20.52 10.70
C GLN A 92 -21.49 -19.29 9.77
N LEU A 93 -20.38 -18.55 9.67
CA LEU A 93 -20.31 -17.28 8.90
C LEU A 93 -20.83 -17.42 7.47
N LEU A 94 -20.41 -18.48 6.76
CA LEU A 94 -20.74 -18.69 5.35
C LEU A 94 -22.15 -19.26 5.14
N HIS A 95 -22.73 -19.88 6.17
CA HIS A 95 -24.04 -20.51 6.07
C HIS A 95 -25.17 -19.57 6.51
N ASP A 96 -24.99 -18.89 7.65
CA ASP A 96 -26.06 -18.15 8.30
C ASP A 96 -26.17 -16.70 7.83
N LEU A 97 -25.09 -16.08 7.36
CA LEU A 97 -25.06 -14.65 7.05
C LEU A 97 -25.16 -14.37 5.55
N GLY A 98 -26.03 -13.43 5.17
CA GLY A 98 -26.03 -12.84 3.84
C GLY A 98 -24.91 -11.81 3.63
N ALA A 99 -24.69 -11.38 2.39
CA ALA A 99 -23.58 -10.48 2.02
C ALA A 99 -23.47 -9.21 2.89
N ASP A 100 -24.58 -8.52 3.13
CA ASP A 100 -24.62 -7.31 3.95
C ASP A 100 -24.22 -7.58 5.42
N GLU A 101 -24.61 -8.74 5.96
CA GLU A 101 -24.28 -9.15 7.32
C GLU A 101 -22.81 -9.53 7.45
N GLN A 102 -22.27 -10.25 6.46
CA GLN A 102 -20.86 -10.56 6.38
C GLN A 102 -20.02 -9.28 6.29
N GLN A 103 -20.43 -8.31 5.46
CA GLN A 103 -19.74 -7.02 5.35
C GLN A 103 -19.72 -6.26 6.69
N ARG A 104 -20.86 -6.22 7.39
CA ARG A 104 -20.96 -5.63 8.74
C ARG A 104 -20.05 -6.34 9.73
N TYR A 105 -20.06 -7.66 9.74
CA TYR A 105 -19.19 -8.48 10.58
C TYR A 105 -17.70 -8.16 10.33
N PHE A 106 -17.24 -8.20 9.07
CA PHE A 106 -15.84 -7.93 8.72
C PHE A 106 -15.43 -6.49 9.03
N ALA A 107 -16.33 -5.52 8.85
CA ALA A 107 -16.07 -4.13 9.22
C ALA A 107 -15.81 -3.98 10.72
N ASP A 108 -16.63 -4.62 11.56
CA ASP A 108 -16.43 -4.62 13.01
C ASP A 108 -15.14 -5.36 13.41
N ARG A 109 -14.85 -6.53 12.82
CA ARG A 109 -13.61 -7.27 13.10
C ARG A 109 -12.35 -6.46 12.78
N ARG A 110 -12.37 -5.76 11.64
CA ARG A 110 -11.31 -4.85 11.23
C ARG A 110 -11.14 -3.69 12.21
N GLN A 111 -12.25 -3.08 12.69
CA GLN A 111 -12.18 -2.01 13.69
C GLN A 111 -11.56 -2.47 15.02
N LYS A 112 -11.75 -3.74 15.38
CA LYS A 112 -11.17 -4.36 16.58
C LYS A 112 -9.76 -4.91 16.38
N GLY A 113 -9.20 -4.83 15.17
CA GLY A 113 -7.84 -5.25 14.86
C GLY A 113 -7.65 -6.75 14.60
N PHE A 114 -8.72 -7.53 14.47
CA PHE A 114 -8.62 -8.93 14.05
C PHE A 114 -8.07 -9.02 12.62
N ASN A 115 -7.19 -10.00 12.39
CA ASN A 115 -6.60 -10.26 11.07
C ASN A 115 -6.77 -11.71 10.60
N VAL A 116 -7.45 -12.53 11.40
CA VAL A 116 -7.86 -13.88 11.04
C VAL A 116 -9.31 -14.07 11.46
N VAL A 117 -10.08 -14.78 10.64
CA VAL A 117 -11.41 -15.28 11.00
C VAL A 117 -11.41 -16.77 10.77
N GLN A 118 -11.76 -17.54 11.80
CA GLN A 118 -11.97 -18.97 11.71
C GLN A 118 -13.45 -19.25 11.49
N THR A 119 -13.76 -20.05 10.48
CA THR A 119 -15.12 -20.46 10.11
C THR A 119 -15.10 -21.89 9.60
N VAL A 120 -16.27 -22.53 9.52
CA VAL A 120 -16.39 -23.82 8.84
C VAL A 120 -16.90 -23.62 7.43
N ILE A 121 -16.27 -24.32 6.48
CA ILE A 121 -16.69 -24.33 5.09
C ILE A 121 -18.04 -25.06 4.96
N LEU A 122 -18.20 -26.17 5.69
CA LEU A 122 -19.44 -26.92 5.74
C LEU A 122 -20.17 -26.65 7.05
N VAL A 123 -21.46 -26.37 6.93
CA VAL A 123 -22.39 -26.19 8.04
C VAL A 123 -22.34 -27.37 9.01
N GLU A 124 -22.14 -27.07 10.29
CA GLU A 124 -22.13 -28.09 11.36
C GLU A 124 -23.54 -28.22 11.98
N LEU A 125 -24.25 -27.09 12.09
CA LEU A 125 -25.55 -27.00 12.72
C LEU A 125 -26.60 -26.66 11.66
N ARG A 126 -27.67 -27.47 11.58
CA ARG A 126 -28.79 -27.25 10.63
C ARG A 126 -28.42 -27.36 9.15
N GLY A 127 -27.50 -28.28 8.82
CA GLY A 127 -27.12 -28.57 7.44
C GLY A 127 -28.21 -29.22 6.57
N ASP A 128 -29.42 -29.42 7.12
CA ASP A 128 -30.62 -29.74 6.36
C ASP A 128 -31.23 -28.51 5.66
N ARG A 129 -30.77 -27.30 6.01
CA ARG A 129 -31.26 -26.03 5.45
C ARG A 129 -30.26 -25.46 4.45
N PRO A 130 -30.72 -24.69 3.46
CA PRO A 130 -29.82 -23.92 2.62
C PRO A 130 -29.18 -22.78 3.42
N ASN A 131 -28.09 -22.24 2.90
CA ASN A 131 -27.50 -21.01 3.41
C ASN A 131 -28.42 -19.79 3.19
N ALA A 132 -27.98 -18.61 3.60
CA ALA A 132 -28.70 -17.34 3.44
C ALA A 132 -29.08 -17.01 1.98
N PHE A 133 -28.40 -17.59 1.00
CA PHE A 133 -28.64 -17.40 -0.44
C PHE A 133 -29.57 -18.45 -1.06
N GLY A 134 -29.95 -19.49 -0.30
CA GLY A 134 -30.81 -20.56 -0.78
C GLY A 134 -30.06 -21.77 -1.36
N HIS A 135 -28.74 -21.81 -1.21
CA HIS A 135 -27.86 -22.85 -1.76
C HIS A 135 -27.49 -23.92 -0.74
N GLN A 136 -27.25 -25.13 -1.25
CA GLN A 136 -26.80 -26.29 -0.48
C GLN A 136 -25.34 -26.59 -0.87
N PRO A 137 -24.43 -26.83 0.09
CA PRO A 137 -23.02 -27.08 -0.22
C PRO A 137 -22.78 -28.41 -0.93
N ILE A 138 -23.53 -29.44 -0.54
CA ILE A 138 -23.34 -30.83 -0.95
C ILE A 138 -24.68 -31.50 -1.23
N GLU A 139 -24.66 -32.55 -2.06
CA GLU A 139 -25.84 -33.37 -2.29
C GLU A 139 -26.31 -34.03 -0.97
N PRO A 140 -27.63 -34.08 -0.71
CA PRO A 140 -28.15 -34.70 0.51
C PRO A 140 -27.66 -36.14 0.68
N ARG A 141 -27.10 -36.45 1.86
CA ARG A 141 -26.54 -37.76 2.24
C ARG A 141 -25.31 -38.19 1.42
N ARG A 142 -24.67 -37.26 0.70
CA ARG A 142 -23.50 -37.52 -0.16
C ARG A 142 -22.37 -36.52 0.17
N PRO A 143 -21.62 -36.74 1.26
CA PRO A 143 -20.53 -35.87 1.66
C PRO A 143 -19.38 -35.82 0.65
N ASP A 144 -19.35 -36.76 -0.31
CA ASP A 144 -18.40 -36.84 -1.42
C ASP A 144 -18.81 -36.02 -2.65
N ARG A 145 -19.97 -35.35 -2.62
CA ARG A 145 -20.58 -34.72 -3.80
C ARG A 145 -20.91 -33.24 -3.53
N PRO A 146 -19.97 -32.30 -3.79
CA PRO A 146 -20.30 -30.87 -3.78
C PRO A 146 -21.26 -30.53 -4.91
N ILE A 147 -22.22 -29.63 -4.64
CA ILE A 147 -23.12 -29.09 -5.67
C ILE A 147 -22.41 -27.90 -6.29
N VAL A 148 -21.85 -28.08 -7.49
CA VAL A 148 -21.18 -27.03 -8.26
C VAL A 148 -21.90 -26.86 -9.60
N ARG A 149 -22.19 -25.61 -9.95
CA ARG A 149 -22.84 -25.16 -11.17
C ARG A 149 -21.86 -24.30 -11.98
N PRO A 150 -22.09 -24.13 -13.30
CA PRO A 150 -21.20 -23.35 -14.15
C PRO A 150 -21.47 -21.83 -14.11
N GLY A 151 -22.52 -21.38 -13.42
CA GLY A 151 -22.91 -19.98 -13.36
C GLY A 151 -21.97 -19.17 -12.47
N ALA A 152 -22.34 -17.91 -12.24
CA ALA A 152 -21.70 -17.07 -11.25
C ALA A 152 -22.74 -16.73 -10.19
N ASP A 153 -22.34 -16.87 -8.94
CA ASP A 153 -23.15 -16.66 -7.74
C ASP A 153 -24.44 -17.51 -7.79
N ASP A 154 -24.35 -18.74 -8.33
CA ASP A 154 -25.50 -19.65 -8.53
C ASP A 154 -25.44 -20.94 -7.70
N ASP A 155 -24.39 -21.11 -6.88
CA ASP A 155 -24.28 -22.17 -5.89
C ASP A 155 -23.52 -21.74 -4.62
N TYR A 156 -23.30 -22.70 -3.72
CA TYR A 156 -22.69 -22.43 -2.40
C TYR A 156 -21.19 -22.07 -2.47
N TRP A 157 -20.51 -22.49 -3.52
CA TRP A 157 -19.05 -22.39 -3.67
C TRP A 157 -18.61 -21.11 -4.37
N ASP A 158 -19.55 -20.33 -4.89
CA ASP A 158 -19.32 -19.02 -5.51
C ASP A 158 -20.15 -17.86 -4.90
N ASP A 159 -20.91 -18.10 -3.82
CA ASP A 159 -21.60 -17.08 -3.00
C ASP A 159 -20.68 -16.03 -2.33
#